data_AF-A0A952NEQ4-F1
#
_entry.id   AF-A0A952NEQ4-F1
#
_cell.length_a   1.000
_cell.length_b   1.000
_cell.length_c   1.000
_cell.angle_alpha   90.00
_cell.angle_beta   90.00
_cell.angle_gamma   90.00
#
_symmetry.space_group_name_H-M   'P 1'
#
loop_
_entity.id
_entity.type
_entity.pdbx_description
1 polymer ?
#
loop_
_entity_poly.entity_id
_entity_poly.type
_entity_poly.pdbx_seq_one_letter_code
_entity_poly.pdbx_strand_id
1 'polypeptide(L)'
;MKNSYRNELSLSRTEKIELLKLLENEGYELAEKSLSRFVMDAWDVLEPKNAYLLYNWHIGLITEHLEAVSNGEEKRLIINIPPRYMKSLCVSVMWPVWSWIARPENRWIFASYSQSLATKHSVDRRHLIQSPYFQNRWGKLFSLTDDQNLKTEFLNTRRGHMIATSVGGTATGKGGDVIVVDDPHNPLEASSDVLRQKAIDFFDQTLTTRLDNKKNGAIVVVMQRLHEDDLTGHLLAQRDWTHLCVPALAESRTIYTYPVSGKKKVYEEGEILFRKREDTTEIERQKRALGSIAFAAQYQQQPTPSEGAIIQKSWFRYYSELPIKFDEIIQSWDMSFKDSENSDYVVGQVWGRVGANKYLLAQVRKKMAFPDTVRSFKVLTAQWPRAYRKLVEDKANGSAIISTLKDSISGIIAVNPTESKLARLSAVCPQIEAGNIYLPEPELNPWVNDLIDEALRFPRGKHDDQVDAMTMALNDFQSRHKAITFLDKITKL
;
A
#
# COMPACT_ATOMS: atom_id res chain seq x y z
N MET A 1 -10.32 18.03 -64.43
CA MET A 1 -11.05 16.74 -64.38
C MET A 1 -10.73 16.10 -63.04
N LYS A 2 -11.39 16.48 -61.94
CA LYS A 2 -12.68 15.96 -61.44
C LYS A 2 -12.79 14.43 -61.50
N ASN A 3 -12.92 13.85 -60.31
CA ASN A 3 -13.54 12.57 -59.95
C ASN A 3 -12.85 11.27 -60.37
N SER A 4 -12.14 10.64 -59.42
CA SER A 4 -12.32 9.21 -59.13
C SER A 4 -11.67 8.91 -57.76
N TYR A 5 -12.27 8.03 -56.97
CA TYR A 5 -11.87 7.58 -55.61
C TYR A 5 -12.42 8.38 -54.41
N ARG A 6 -13.74 8.63 -54.42
CA ARG A 6 -14.56 8.54 -53.21
C ARG A 6 -15.78 7.67 -53.51
N ASN A 7 -15.57 6.36 -53.50
CA ASN A 7 -16.67 5.43 -53.25
C ASN A 7 -16.82 5.33 -51.73
N GLU A 8 -17.53 6.27 -51.13
CA GLU A 8 -18.15 6.03 -49.84
C GLU A 8 -19.27 5.00 -50.10
N LEU A 9 -19.06 3.77 -49.63
CA LEU A 9 -20.11 2.74 -49.60
C LEU A 9 -21.30 3.31 -48.82
N SER A 10 -22.33 3.75 -49.55
CA SER A 10 -23.58 4.21 -48.98
C SER A 10 -24.39 2.97 -48.58
N LEU A 11 -24.10 2.44 -47.40
CA LEU A 11 -24.86 1.33 -46.81
C LEU A 11 -26.29 1.82 -46.49
N SER A 12 -27.29 1.03 -46.88
CA SER A 12 -28.67 1.20 -46.46
C SER A 12 -28.81 1.07 -44.94
N ARG A 13 -29.93 1.53 -44.37
CA ARG A 13 -30.19 1.44 -42.93
C ARG A 13 -30.15 -0.01 -42.42
N THR A 14 -30.62 -0.96 -43.22
CA THR A 14 -30.59 -2.39 -42.90
C THR A 14 -29.17 -2.94 -42.91
N GLU A 15 -28.38 -2.62 -43.93
CA GLU A 15 -26.97 -3.06 -44.02
C GLU A 15 -26.11 -2.44 -42.91
N LYS A 16 -26.38 -1.20 -42.49
CA LYS A 16 -25.73 -0.60 -41.32
C LYS A 16 -26.07 -1.35 -40.03
N ILE A 17 -27.33 -1.77 -39.86
CA ILE A 17 -27.75 -2.54 -38.69
C ILE A 17 -27.12 -3.94 -38.70
N GLU A 18 -27.06 -4.61 -39.86
CA GLU A 18 -26.37 -5.90 -39.98
C GLU A 18 -24.87 -5.78 -39.73
N LEU A 19 -24.21 -4.76 -40.29
CA LEU A 19 -22.80 -4.51 -40.05
C LEU A 19 -22.52 -4.23 -38.56
N LEU A 20 -23.37 -3.44 -37.90
CA LEU A 20 -23.26 -3.20 -36.45
C LEU A 20 -23.40 -4.50 -35.64
N LYS A 21 -24.36 -5.36 -35.98
CA LYS A 21 -24.52 -6.67 -35.34
C LYS A 21 -23.30 -7.58 -35.58
N LEU A 22 -22.72 -7.52 -36.78
CA LEU A 22 -21.55 -8.33 -37.13
C LEU A 22 -20.30 -7.88 -36.36
N LEU A 23 -20.08 -6.56 -36.28
CA LEU A 23 -19.01 -5.96 -35.47
C LEU A 23 -19.21 -6.21 -33.97
N GLU A 24 -20.45 -6.19 -33.49
CA GLU A 24 -20.76 -6.56 -32.10
C GLU A 24 -20.43 -8.02 -31.82
N ASN A 25 -20.84 -8.95 -32.69
CA ASN A 25 -20.53 -10.38 -32.55
C ASN A 25 -19.03 -10.67 -32.62
N GLU A 26 -18.29 -10.05 -33.54
CA GLU A 26 -16.82 -10.15 -33.59
C GLU A 26 -16.18 -9.65 -32.29
N GLY A 27 -16.70 -8.55 -31.73
CA GLY A 27 -16.28 -8.04 -30.42
C GLY A 27 -16.51 -9.05 -29.28
N TYR A 28 -17.62 -9.80 -29.31
CA TYR A 28 -17.94 -10.79 -28.29
C TYR A 28 -16.98 -11.98 -28.36
N GLU A 29 -16.74 -12.52 -29.55
CA GLU A 29 -15.80 -13.62 -29.74
C GLU A 29 -14.36 -13.26 -29.33
N LEU A 30 -13.95 -12.02 -29.60
CA LEU A 30 -12.64 -11.52 -29.17
C LEU A 30 -12.54 -11.39 -27.65
N ALA A 31 -13.59 -10.90 -26.99
CA ALA A 31 -13.63 -10.79 -25.54
C ALA A 31 -13.69 -12.17 -24.86
N GLU A 32 -14.26 -13.19 -25.50
CA GLU A 32 -14.23 -14.58 -25.01
C GLU A 32 -12.85 -15.21 -25.10
N LYS A 33 -12.10 -14.91 -26.18
CA LYS A 33 -10.77 -15.49 -26.44
C LYS A 33 -9.62 -14.71 -25.80
N SER A 34 -9.83 -13.44 -25.44
CA SER A 34 -8.80 -12.58 -24.85
C SER A 34 -9.33 -11.81 -23.64
N LEU A 35 -8.74 -12.11 -22.48
CA LEU A 35 -8.95 -11.36 -21.26
C LEU A 35 -8.51 -9.91 -21.42
N SER A 36 -7.46 -9.62 -22.19
CA SER A 36 -7.06 -8.23 -22.49
C SER A 36 -8.19 -7.46 -23.16
N ARG A 37 -8.86 -8.07 -24.15
CA ARG A 37 -10.04 -7.47 -24.80
C ARG A 37 -11.19 -7.30 -23.81
N PHE A 38 -11.49 -8.32 -23.02
CA PHE A 38 -12.52 -8.24 -21.99
C PHE A 38 -12.26 -7.11 -20.98
N VAL A 39 -11.01 -6.91 -20.55
CA VAL A 39 -10.60 -5.82 -19.64
C VAL A 39 -10.87 -4.45 -20.26
N MET A 40 -10.55 -4.25 -21.54
CA MET A 40 -10.82 -3.00 -22.24
C MET A 40 -12.33 -2.70 -22.31
N ASP A 41 -13.13 -3.72 -22.60
CA ASP A 41 -14.57 -3.56 -22.80
C ASP A 41 -15.37 -3.46 -21.49
N ALA A 42 -14.89 -4.11 -20.41
CA ALA A 42 -15.50 -4.06 -19.09
C ALA A 42 -15.15 -2.80 -18.28
N TRP A 43 -14.21 -1.99 -18.76
CA TRP A 43 -13.67 -0.85 -18.01
C TRP A 43 -14.74 0.17 -17.60
N ASP A 44 -15.61 0.55 -18.53
CA ASP A 44 -16.63 1.59 -18.31
C ASP A 44 -17.68 1.21 -17.27
N VAL A 45 -17.86 -0.10 -17.05
CA VAL A 45 -18.76 -0.62 -16.00
C VAL A 45 -18.17 -0.35 -14.62
N LEU A 46 -16.86 -0.54 -14.45
CA LEU A 46 -16.21 -0.41 -13.15
C LEU A 46 -15.72 1.01 -12.87
N GLU A 47 -15.33 1.75 -13.90
CA GLU A 47 -14.75 3.10 -13.81
C GLU A 47 -15.50 4.10 -14.71
N PRO A 48 -16.82 4.33 -14.52
CA PRO A 48 -17.66 5.11 -15.43
C PRO A 48 -17.24 6.59 -15.54
N LYS A 49 -16.52 7.13 -14.55
CA LYS A 49 -15.96 8.49 -14.60
C LYS A 49 -14.81 8.62 -15.58
N ASN A 50 -14.15 7.51 -15.90
CA ASN A 50 -13.01 7.42 -16.81
C ASN A 50 -13.38 6.51 -17.96
N ALA A 51 -14.39 6.87 -18.77
CA ALA A 51 -14.99 6.01 -19.81
C ALA A 51 -14.05 5.58 -20.97
N TYR A 52 -12.75 5.83 -20.84
CA TYR A 52 -11.75 5.26 -21.73
C TYR A 52 -10.61 4.72 -20.89
N LEU A 53 -10.37 3.42 -21.01
CA LEU A 53 -9.18 2.82 -20.43
C LEU A 53 -7.95 3.43 -21.10
N LEU A 54 -7.12 4.11 -20.32
CA LEU A 54 -5.75 4.38 -20.72
C LEU A 54 -5.01 3.04 -20.74
N TYR A 55 -4.96 2.41 -21.91
CA TYR A 55 -4.31 1.11 -22.06
C TYR A 55 -2.78 1.26 -22.14
N ASN A 56 -2.08 0.30 -21.54
CA ASN A 56 -0.62 0.18 -21.61
C ASN A 56 -0.19 -1.29 -21.67
N TRP A 57 1.03 -1.55 -22.14
CA TRP A 57 1.52 -2.90 -22.45
C TRP A 57 1.47 -3.87 -21.26
N HIS A 58 1.71 -3.41 -20.04
CA HIS A 58 1.72 -4.25 -18.84
C HIS A 58 0.33 -4.84 -18.54
N ILE A 59 -0.76 -4.18 -18.94
CA ILE A 59 -2.12 -4.72 -18.79
C ILE A 59 -2.24 -6.01 -19.60
N GLY A 60 -1.81 -5.96 -20.87
CA GLY A 60 -1.76 -7.15 -21.73
C GLY A 60 -0.85 -8.25 -21.19
N LEU A 61 0.26 -7.87 -20.54
CA LEU A 61 1.19 -8.83 -19.96
C LEU A 61 0.57 -9.55 -18.77
N ILE A 62 -0.07 -8.81 -17.85
CA ILE A 62 -0.84 -9.38 -16.73
C ILE A 62 -1.90 -10.32 -17.27
N THR A 63 -2.70 -9.88 -18.24
CA THR A 63 -3.84 -10.67 -18.71
C THR A 63 -3.41 -11.95 -19.42
N GLU A 64 -2.31 -11.96 -20.17
CA GLU A 64 -1.80 -13.20 -20.77
C GLU A 64 -1.27 -14.19 -19.72
N HIS A 65 -0.62 -13.73 -18.64
CA HIS A 65 -0.28 -14.62 -17.52
C HIS A 65 -1.54 -15.22 -16.88
N LEU A 66 -2.59 -14.43 -16.69
CA LEU A 66 -3.87 -14.91 -16.14
C LEU A 66 -4.61 -15.85 -17.11
N GLU A 67 -4.48 -15.67 -18.42
CA GLU A 67 -4.95 -16.60 -19.44
C GLU A 67 -4.20 -17.94 -19.35
N ALA A 68 -2.86 -17.90 -19.22
CA ALA A 68 -2.04 -19.09 -19.00
C ALA A 68 -2.45 -19.84 -17.71
N VAL A 69 -2.80 -19.10 -16.64
CA VAL A 69 -3.37 -19.70 -15.41
C VAL A 69 -4.73 -20.34 -15.70
N SER A 70 -5.63 -19.65 -16.40
CA SER A 70 -6.93 -20.20 -16.83
C SER A 70 -6.79 -21.44 -17.71
N ASN A 71 -5.68 -21.58 -18.46
CA ASN A 71 -5.40 -22.74 -19.30
C ASN A 71 -4.71 -23.89 -18.54
N GLY A 72 -4.32 -23.66 -17.28
CA GLY A 72 -3.62 -24.64 -16.43
C GLY A 72 -2.12 -24.76 -16.73
N GLU A 73 -1.57 -23.84 -17.52
CA GLU A 73 -0.15 -23.75 -17.90
C GLU A 73 0.67 -23.13 -16.76
N GLU A 74 0.10 -22.17 -16.04
CA GLU A 74 0.66 -21.56 -14.84
C GLU A 74 -0.20 -21.86 -13.60
N LYS A 75 0.39 -22.41 -12.54
CA LYS A 75 -0.36 -22.79 -11.32
C LYS A 75 0.02 -21.97 -10.09
N ARG A 76 1.18 -21.33 -10.12
CA ARG A 76 1.75 -20.55 -9.03
C ARG A 76 2.32 -19.28 -9.63
N LEU A 77 1.57 -18.19 -9.55
CA LEU A 77 1.92 -16.92 -10.17
C LEU A 77 2.01 -15.82 -9.11
N ILE A 78 3.12 -15.09 -9.10
CA ILE A 78 3.30 -13.86 -8.33
C ILE A 78 3.34 -12.69 -9.32
N ILE A 79 2.53 -11.67 -9.06
CA ILE A 79 2.50 -10.42 -9.83
C ILE A 79 2.88 -9.27 -8.91
N ASN A 80 4.05 -8.69 -9.14
CA ASN A 80 4.51 -7.48 -8.45
C ASN A 80 4.56 -6.29 -9.39
N ILE A 81 3.67 -5.33 -9.15
CA ILE A 81 3.49 -4.13 -9.96
C ILE A 81 3.13 -2.97 -9.01
N PRO A 82 3.61 -1.73 -9.29
CA PRO A 82 3.34 -0.55 -8.47
C PRO A 82 1.87 -0.33 -8.10
N PRO A 83 1.59 0.37 -6.99
CA PRO A 83 0.23 0.71 -6.60
C PRO A 83 -0.46 1.52 -7.69
N ARG A 84 -1.77 1.29 -7.87
CA ARG A 84 -2.62 1.97 -8.87
C ARG A 84 -2.40 1.58 -10.34
N TYR A 85 -1.56 0.61 -10.67
CA TYR A 85 -1.38 0.12 -12.07
C TYR A 85 -2.33 -1.03 -12.43
N MET A 86 -3.59 -0.95 -12.00
CA MET A 86 -4.71 -1.84 -12.36
C MET A 86 -4.58 -3.33 -12.01
N LYS A 87 -3.49 -3.76 -11.36
CA LYS A 87 -3.25 -5.17 -11.01
C LYS A 87 -4.45 -5.85 -10.31
N SER A 88 -5.02 -5.24 -9.28
CA SER A 88 -6.16 -5.80 -8.52
C SER A 88 -7.45 -5.85 -9.33
N LEU A 89 -7.71 -4.87 -10.21
CA LEU A 89 -8.89 -4.92 -11.10
C LEU A 89 -8.75 -6.04 -12.13
N CYS A 90 -7.57 -6.22 -12.72
CA CYS A 90 -7.32 -7.29 -13.67
C CYS A 90 -7.44 -8.66 -13.00
N VAL A 91 -6.72 -8.87 -11.90
CA VAL A 91 -6.58 -10.17 -11.22
C VAL A 91 -7.82 -10.51 -10.38
N SER A 92 -8.27 -9.61 -9.52
CA SER A 92 -9.31 -9.91 -8.54
C SER A 92 -10.71 -9.66 -9.05
N VAL A 93 -10.92 -8.89 -10.12
CA VAL A 93 -12.27 -8.52 -10.60
C VAL A 93 -12.57 -9.06 -11.99
N MET A 94 -11.83 -8.62 -13.01
CA MET A 94 -12.18 -8.90 -14.40
C MET A 94 -11.83 -10.33 -14.81
N TRP A 95 -10.66 -10.85 -14.41
CA TRP A 95 -10.25 -12.22 -14.71
C TRP A 95 -11.22 -13.32 -14.24
N PRO A 96 -11.67 -13.35 -12.98
CA PRO A 96 -12.58 -14.41 -12.54
C PRO A 96 -13.95 -14.33 -13.23
N VAL A 97 -14.42 -13.12 -13.56
CA VAL A 97 -15.67 -12.94 -14.33
C VAL A 97 -15.49 -13.44 -15.77
N TRP A 98 -14.37 -13.12 -16.41
CA TRP A 98 -14.02 -13.65 -17.73
C TRP A 98 -13.88 -15.17 -17.74
N SER A 99 -13.22 -15.74 -16.72
CA SER A 99 -13.05 -17.19 -16.59
C SER A 99 -14.40 -17.92 -16.51
N TRP A 100 -15.39 -17.34 -15.81
CA TRP A 100 -16.76 -17.89 -15.75
C TRP A 100 -17.53 -17.86 -17.07
N ILE A 101 -17.09 -17.10 -18.08
CA ILE A 101 -17.69 -17.19 -19.41
C ILE A 101 -17.44 -18.58 -20.01
N ALA A 102 -16.22 -19.10 -19.86
CA ALA A 102 -15.84 -20.41 -20.37
C ALA A 102 -16.11 -21.56 -19.37
N ARG A 103 -15.93 -21.29 -18.06
CA ARG A 103 -16.01 -22.29 -16.98
C ARG A 103 -16.81 -21.76 -15.78
N PRO A 104 -18.13 -21.58 -15.92
CA PRO A 104 -18.97 -21.04 -14.87
C PRO A 104 -19.01 -21.90 -13.60
N GLU A 105 -18.64 -23.18 -13.67
CA GLU A 105 -18.53 -24.09 -12.53
C GLU A 105 -17.32 -23.82 -11.62
N ASN A 106 -16.32 -23.05 -12.09
CA ASN A 106 -15.09 -22.79 -11.32
C ASN A 106 -15.40 -22.10 -9.99
N ARG A 107 -14.67 -22.51 -8.96
CA ARG A 107 -14.79 -22.02 -7.58
C ARG A 107 -13.58 -21.18 -7.20
N TRP A 108 -13.84 -20.04 -6.58
CA TRP A 108 -12.82 -19.03 -6.32
C TRP A 108 -12.80 -18.59 -4.87
N ILE A 109 -11.59 -18.43 -4.33
CA ILE A 109 -11.35 -17.82 -3.02
C ILE A 109 -10.47 -16.59 -3.20
N PHE A 110 -10.90 -15.46 -2.67
CA PHE A 110 -10.17 -14.19 -2.70
C PHE A 110 -9.83 -13.79 -1.28
N ALA A 111 -8.55 -13.50 -1.02
CA ALA A 111 -8.07 -13.03 0.26
C ALA A 111 -7.30 -11.72 0.11
N SER A 112 -7.54 -10.77 1.01
CA SER A 112 -6.78 -9.51 1.11
C SER A 112 -6.43 -9.20 2.56
N TYR A 113 -5.53 -8.24 2.80
CA TYR A 113 -5.20 -7.84 4.18
C TYR A 113 -6.42 -7.34 4.97
N SER A 114 -7.42 -6.76 4.30
CA SER A 114 -8.65 -6.24 4.93
C SER A 114 -9.93 -6.84 4.32
N GLN A 115 -10.90 -7.12 5.18
CA GLN A 115 -12.22 -7.64 4.76
C GLN A 115 -12.99 -6.62 3.90
N SER A 116 -12.81 -5.33 4.17
CA SER A 116 -13.44 -4.26 3.40
C SER A 116 -12.96 -4.25 1.94
N LEU A 117 -11.65 -4.40 1.71
CA LEU A 117 -11.07 -4.47 0.36
C LEU A 117 -11.54 -5.72 -0.39
N ALA A 118 -11.46 -6.88 0.24
CA ALA A 118 -11.94 -8.14 -0.36
C ALA A 118 -13.44 -8.06 -0.73
N THR A 119 -14.25 -7.49 0.16
CA THR A 119 -15.70 -7.29 -0.07
C THR A 119 -15.95 -6.31 -1.21
N LYS A 120 -15.16 -5.24 -1.32
CA LYS A 120 -15.26 -4.27 -2.41
C LYS A 120 -15.03 -4.93 -3.77
N HIS A 121 -13.96 -5.71 -3.93
CA HIS A 121 -13.70 -6.46 -5.16
C HIS A 121 -14.80 -7.50 -5.46
N SER A 122 -15.36 -8.13 -4.43
CA SER A 122 -16.49 -9.04 -4.59
C SER A 122 -17.74 -8.36 -5.12
N VAL A 123 -18.06 -7.17 -4.61
CA VAL A 123 -19.16 -6.35 -5.12
C VAL A 123 -18.87 -5.89 -6.56
N ASP A 124 -17.64 -5.50 -6.88
CA ASP A 124 -17.26 -5.10 -8.24
C ASP A 124 -17.47 -6.25 -9.25
N ARG A 125 -17.13 -7.50 -8.88
CA ARG A 125 -17.39 -8.69 -9.70
C ARG A 125 -18.89 -8.89 -9.96
N ARG A 126 -19.71 -8.77 -8.91
CA ARG A 126 -21.17 -8.88 -9.03
C ARG A 126 -21.72 -7.78 -9.92
N HIS A 127 -21.27 -6.55 -9.73
CA HIS A 127 -21.69 -5.41 -10.54
C HIS A 127 -21.38 -5.64 -12.02
N LEU A 128 -20.17 -6.14 -12.33
CA LEU A 128 -19.81 -6.48 -13.70
C LEU A 128 -20.68 -7.59 -14.27
N ILE A 129 -20.90 -8.69 -13.54
CA ILE A 129 -21.77 -9.80 -13.99
C ILE A 129 -23.21 -9.32 -14.23
N GLN A 130 -23.76 -8.49 -13.36
CA GLN A 130 -25.15 -8.00 -13.45
C GLN A 130 -25.31 -6.82 -14.42
N SER A 131 -24.22 -6.26 -14.93
CA SER A 131 -24.26 -5.11 -15.83
C SER A 131 -24.97 -5.45 -17.15
N PRO A 132 -25.60 -4.46 -17.82
CA PRO A 132 -26.11 -4.65 -19.18
C PRO A 132 -25.03 -5.14 -20.16
N TYR A 133 -23.79 -4.67 -19.98
CA TYR A 133 -22.63 -5.10 -20.77
C TYR A 133 -22.47 -6.63 -20.73
N PHE A 134 -22.49 -7.23 -19.54
CA PHE A 134 -22.33 -8.68 -19.39
C PHE A 134 -23.61 -9.44 -19.71
N GLN A 135 -24.77 -8.99 -19.20
CA GLN A 135 -26.04 -9.69 -19.34
C GLN A 135 -26.48 -9.82 -20.81
N ASN A 136 -26.30 -8.77 -21.62
CA ASN A 136 -26.66 -8.81 -23.04
C ASN A 136 -25.81 -9.79 -23.86
N ARG A 137 -24.58 -10.10 -23.40
CA ARG A 137 -23.62 -10.98 -24.09
C ARG A 137 -23.68 -12.41 -23.58
N TRP A 138 -23.55 -12.57 -22.26
CA TRP A 138 -23.31 -13.86 -21.59
C TRP A 138 -24.35 -14.22 -20.54
N GLY A 139 -25.40 -13.41 -20.34
CA GLY A 139 -26.44 -13.65 -19.33
C GLY A 139 -27.20 -14.97 -19.49
N LYS A 140 -27.18 -15.57 -20.69
CA LYS A 140 -27.76 -16.90 -20.96
C LYS A 140 -26.90 -18.08 -20.49
N LEU A 141 -25.61 -17.86 -20.20
CA LEU A 141 -24.68 -18.93 -19.82
C LEU A 141 -24.90 -19.39 -18.38
N PHE A 142 -25.11 -18.40 -17.50
CA PHE A 142 -25.42 -18.56 -16.08
C PHE A 142 -26.07 -17.29 -15.52
N SER A 143 -26.68 -17.41 -14.35
CA SER A 143 -27.15 -16.27 -13.56
C SER A 143 -26.70 -16.44 -12.11
N LEU A 144 -26.62 -15.35 -11.34
CA LEU A 144 -26.39 -15.45 -9.90
C LEU A 144 -27.64 -16.04 -9.22
N THR A 145 -27.46 -16.89 -8.22
CA THR A 145 -28.60 -17.48 -7.50
C THR A 145 -29.12 -16.52 -6.43
N ASP A 146 -30.42 -16.52 -6.17
CA ASP A 146 -31.04 -15.61 -5.19
C ASP A 146 -30.82 -16.05 -3.73
N ASP A 147 -30.64 -17.35 -3.51
CA ASP A 147 -30.47 -17.99 -2.20
C ASP A 147 -29.11 -17.71 -1.54
N GLN A 148 -28.05 -17.57 -2.34
CA GLN A 148 -26.70 -17.30 -1.86
C GLN A 148 -26.08 -16.15 -2.67
N ASN A 149 -26.50 -14.92 -2.33
CA ASN A 149 -26.08 -13.68 -3.00
C ASN A 149 -25.59 -12.61 -2.01
N LEU A 150 -24.63 -12.96 -1.15
CA LEU A 150 -24.04 -12.07 -0.15
C LEU A 150 -22.89 -11.25 -0.74
N LYS A 151 -22.54 -10.12 -0.11
CA LYS A 151 -21.42 -9.28 -0.58
C LYS A 151 -20.09 -10.03 -0.54
N THR A 152 -19.92 -10.93 0.43
CA THR A 152 -18.70 -11.72 0.65
C THR A 152 -18.75 -13.10 0.01
N GLU A 153 -19.91 -13.56 -0.46
CA GLU A 153 -20.05 -14.85 -1.10
C GLU A 153 -21.25 -14.87 -2.04
N PHE A 154 -21.06 -15.30 -3.28
CA PHE A 154 -22.16 -15.54 -4.22
C PHE A 154 -21.92 -16.76 -5.10
N LEU A 155 -23.03 -17.38 -5.52
CA LEU A 155 -23.07 -18.56 -6.38
C LEU A 155 -23.75 -18.24 -7.71
N ASN A 156 -23.43 -19.03 -8.73
CA ASN A 156 -24.15 -19.03 -9.99
C ASN A 156 -24.95 -20.33 -10.20
N THR A 157 -25.84 -20.32 -11.19
CA THR A 157 -26.70 -21.47 -11.56
C THR A 157 -25.95 -22.71 -12.04
N ARG A 158 -24.62 -22.62 -12.23
CA ARG A 158 -23.72 -23.73 -12.57
C ARG A 158 -22.92 -24.24 -11.35
N ARG A 159 -23.27 -23.76 -10.15
CA ARG A 159 -22.66 -24.11 -8.86
C ARG A 159 -21.21 -23.66 -8.68
N GLY A 160 -20.70 -22.80 -9.56
CA GLY A 160 -19.49 -22.02 -9.28
C GLY A 160 -19.76 -20.99 -8.20
N HIS A 161 -18.75 -20.67 -7.40
CA HIS A 161 -18.85 -19.68 -6.33
C HIS A 161 -17.63 -18.77 -6.28
N MET A 162 -17.81 -17.60 -5.71
CA MET A 162 -16.72 -16.67 -5.38
C MET A 162 -16.85 -16.25 -3.92
N ILE A 163 -15.81 -16.49 -3.12
CA ILE A 163 -15.76 -16.16 -1.69
C ILE A 163 -14.70 -15.09 -1.44
N ALA A 164 -15.03 -14.08 -0.65
CA ALA A 164 -14.13 -13.01 -0.25
C ALA A 164 -13.86 -13.05 1.26
N THR A 165 -12.60 -13.19 1.63
CA THR A 165 -12.13 -13.27 3.03
C THR A 165 -10.95 -12.32 3.27
N SER A 166 -10.51 -12.21 4.51
CA SER A 166 -9.34 -11.43 4.90
C SER A 166 -8.28 -12.29 5.56
N VAL A 167 -7.06 -11.77 5.66
CA VAL A 167 -6.01 -12.39 6.47
C VAL A 167 -6.48 -12.59 7.91
N GLY A 168 -6.37 -13.82 8.41
CA GLY A 168 -6.89 -14.22 9.72
C GLY A 168 -8.41 -14.36 9.80
N GLY A 169 -9.13 -14.16 8.69
CA GLY A 169 -10.55 -14.42 8.56
C GLY A 169 -10.85 -15.91 8.41
N THR A 170 -12.10 -16.29 8.66
CA THR A 170 -12.58 -17.66 8.49
C THR A 170 -13.08 -17.87 7.06
N ALA A 171 -12.42 -18.76 6.32
CA ALA A 171 -12.95 -19.37 5.09
C ALA A 171 -13.43 -20.79 5.43
N THR A 172 -14.48 -20.90 6.26
CA THR A 172 -14.91 -22.18 6.82
C THR A 172 -15.56 -23.08 5.77
N GLY A 173 -14.99 -24.28 5.59
CA GLY A 173 -15.63 -25.44 4.95
C GLY A 173 -15.79 -25.41 3.42
N LYS A 174 -15.35 -24.35 2.73
CA LYS A 174 -15.45 -24.21 1.27
C LYS A 174 -14.06 -24.09 0.65
N GLY A 175 -13.82 -24.87 -0.38
CA GLY A 175 -12.58 -24.84 -1.16
C GLY A 175 -12.81 -24.25 -2.56
N GLY A 176 -11.71 -24.03 -3.29
CA GLY A 176 -11.72 -23.41 -4.61
C GLY A 176 -10.75 -24.05 -5.58
N ASP A 177 -11.03 -23.91 -6.87
CA ASP A 177 -10.14 -24.28 -7.97
C ASP A 177 -9.02 -23.24 -8.14
N VAL A 178 -9.33 -21.98 -7.85
CA VAL A 178 -8.39 -20.86 -7.94
C VAL A 178 -8.44 -20.01 -6.67
N ILE A 179 -7.27 -19.74 -6.11
CA ILE A 179 -7.09 -18.84 -4.96
C ILE A 179 -6.35 -17.59 -5.42
N VAL A 180 -6.92 -16.42 -5.12
CA VAL A 180 -6.31 -15.12 -5.38
C VAL A 180 -6.00 -14.45 -4.05
N VAL A 181 -4.74 -14.04 -3.89
CA VAL A 181 -4.25 -13.30 -2.72
C VAL A 181 -3.84 -11.91 -3.18
N ASP A 182 -4.68 -10.92 -2.88
CA ASP A 182 -4.55 -9.54 -3.36
C ASP A 182 -4.18 -8.61 -2.21
N ASP A 183 -2.95 -8.09 -2.24
CA ASP A 183 -2.33 -7.28 -1.20
C ASP A 183 -2.55 -7.92 0.20
N PRO A 184 -1.84 -9.02 0.55
CA PRO A 184 -2.02 -9.71 1.83
C PRO A 184 -1.46 -8.94 3.03
N HIS A 185 -0.59 -7.96 2.80
CA HIS A 185 0.06 -7.16 3.83
C HIS A 185 -0.54 -5.75 3.85
N ASN A 186 -0.85 -5.26 5.05
CA ASN A 186 -1.20 -3.86 5.24
C ASN A 186 0.08 -2.99 5.11
N PRO A 187 0.13 -2.01 4.18
CA PRO A 187 1.32 -1.18 3.97
C PRO A 187 1.84 -0.46 5.23
N LEU A 188 0.95 -0.07 6.14
CA LEU A 188 1.32 0.61 7.39
C LEU A 188 1.91 -0.34 8.42
N GLU A 189 1.70 -1.64 8.27
CA GLU A 189 2.06 -2.66 9.25
C GLU A 189 3.10 -3.65 8.71
N ALA A 190 3.44 -3.55 7.42
CA ALA A 190 4.38 -4.46 6.75
C ALA A 190 5.79 -4.43 7.36
N SER A 191 6.12 -3.41 8.15
CA SER A 191 7.38 -3.35 8.89
C SER A 191 7.38 -4.21 10.17
N SER A 192 6.22 -4.66 10.65
CA SER A 192 6.10 -5.55 11.81
C SER A 192 6.32 -7.01 11.43
N ASP A 193 7.39 -7.61 11.94
CA ASP A 193 7.72 -9.04 11.73
C ASP A 193 6.55 -9.95 12.14
N VAL A 194 5.89 -9.66 13.27
CA VAL A 194 4.75 -10.44 13.78
C VAL A 194 3.56 -10.38 12.82
N LEU A 195 3.22 -9.20 12.30
CA LEU A 195 2.07 -9.05 11.40
C LEU A 195 2.37 -9.61 10.01
N ARG A 196 3.61 -9.48 9.51
CA ARG A 196 4.05 -10.17 8.29
C ARG A 196 3.94 -11.68 8.45
N GLN A 197 4.46 -12.22 9.55
CA GLN A 197 4.42 -13.65 9.82
C GLN A 197 2.98 -14.16 9.90
N LYS A 198 2.07 -13.41 10.54
CA LYS A 198 0.65 -13.76 10.58
C LYS A 198 0.02 -13.91 9.18
N ALA A 199 0.38 -13.05 8.23
CA ALA A 199 -0.12 -13.15 6.85
C ALA A 199 0.49 -14.34 6.10
N ILE A 200 1.77 -14.63 6.33
CA ILE A 200 2.47 -15.82 5.80
C ILE A 200 1.85 -17.10 6.37
N ASP A 201 1.68 -17.19 7.69
CA ASP A 201 1.05 -18.34 8.35
C ASP A 201 -0.38 -18.56 7.86
N PHE A 202 -1.14 -17.48 7.67
CA PHE A 202 -2.48 -17.58 7.08
C PHE A 202 -2.43 -18.13 5.65
N PHE A 203 -1.46 -17.71 4.84
CA PHE A 203 -1.27 -18.27 3.51
C PHE A 203 -0.94 -19.77 3.59
N ASP A 204 0.15 -20.13 4.27
CA ASP A 204 0.70 -21.48 4.30
C ASP A 204 -0.24 -22.48 4.97
N GLN A 205 -0.78 -22.12 6.13
CA GLN A 205 -1.51 -23.05 6.98
C GLN A 205 -3.01 -23.06 6.70
N THR A 206 -3.56 -21.96 6.17
CA THR A 206 -5.00 -21.83 5.91
C THR A 206 -5.32 -21.84 4.43
N LEU A 207 -4.87 -20.85 3.66
CA LEU A 207 -5.31 -20.67 2.27
C LEU A 207 -4.90 -21.83 1.37
N THR A 208 -3.64 -22.28 1.40
CA THR A 208 -3.18 -23.36 0.51
C THR A 208 -3.98 -24.66 0.71
N THR A 209 -4.49 -24.91 1.92
CA THR A 209 -5.30 -26.09 2.24
C THR A 209 -6.71 -26.05 1.64
N ARG A 210 -7.17 -24.88 1.19
CA ARG A 210 -8.49 -24.67 0.58
C ARG A 210 -8.52 -24.96 -0.92
N LEU A 211 -7.39 -25.31 -1.52
CA LEU A 211 -7.36 -25.68 -2.92
C LEU A 211 -8.03 -27.05 -3.09
N ASP A 212 -9.16 -27.10 -3.81
CA ASP A 212 -9.98 -28.32 -4.00
C ASP A 212 -9.13 -29.44 -4.64
N ASN A 213 -8.29 -29.07 -5.61
CA ASN A 213 -7.33 -29.97 -6.24
C ASN A 213 -5.90 -29.45 -6.09
N LYS A 214 -5.12 -30.04 -5.17
CA LYS A 214 -3.73 -29.63 -4.93
C LYS A 214 -2.80 -29.74 -6.15
N LYS A 215 -3.12 -30.61 -7.12
CA LYS A 215 -2.30 -30.83 -8.33
C LYS A 215 -2.65 -29.85 -9.46
N ASN A 216 -3.92 -29.49 -9.60
CA ASN A 216 -4.41 -28.73 -10.75
C ASN A 216 -4.92 -27.33 -10.41
N GLY A 217 -5.21 -27.06 -9.13
CA GLY A 217 -5.65 -25.75 -8.70
C GLY A 217 -4.52 -24.72 -8.75
N ALA A 218 -4.92 -23.47 -9.00
CA ALA A 218 -4.01 -22.35 -9.16
C ALA A 218 -4.04 -21.42 -7.95
N ILE A 219 -2.89 -20.80 -7.67
CA ILE A 219 -2.78 -19.73 -6.68
C ILE A 219 -2.08 -18.55 -7.37
N VAL A 220 -2.72 -17.39 -7.32
CA VAL A 220 -2.20 -16.13 -7.84
C VAL A 220 -2.04 -15.14 -6.69
N VAL A 221 -0.82 -14.68 -6.47
CA VAL A 221 -0.50 -13.62 -5.51
C VAL A 221 -0.27 -12.34 -6.29
N VAL A 222 -0.99 -11.27 -5.96
CA VAL A 222 -0.82 -9.96 -6.59
C VAL A 222 -0.61 -8.92 -5.51
N MET A 223 0.51 -8.20 -5.55
CA MET A 223 0.79 -7.14 -4.57
C MET A 223 1.88 -6.17 -5.04
N GLN A 224 1.93 -4.96 -4.49
CA GLN A 224 3.20 -4.21 -4.52
C GLN A 224 4.12 -4.75 -3.41
N ARG A 225 5.43 -4.81 -3.64
CA ARG A 225 6.36 -5.20 -2.58
C ARG A 225 6.38 -4.16 -1.46
N LEU A 226 6.46 -4.64 -0.22
CA LEU A 226 6.47 -3.79 0.97
C LEU A 226 7.68 -4.06 1.87
N HIS A 227 8.19 -5.29 1.85
CA HIS A 227 9.31 -5.72 2.68
C HIS A 227 10.04 -6.89 2.00
N GLU A 228 11.31 -7.12 2.33
CA GLU A 228 12.02 -8.28 1.78
C GLU A 228 11.35 -9.59 2.20
N ASP A 229 11.02 -9.73 3.49
CA ASP A 229 10.27 -10.85 4.08
C ASP A 229 8.73 -10.72 3.95
N ASP A 230 8.22 -9.99 2.95
CA ASP A 230 6.80 -10.03 2.65
C ASP A 230 6.40 -11.39 2.03
N LEU A 231 5.10 -11.57 1.72
CA LEU A 231 4.61 -12.86 1.22
C LEU A 231 5.30 -13.23 -0.10
N THR A 232 5.56 -12.24 -0.96
CA THR A 232 6.32 -12.49 -2.19
C THR A 232 7.72 -13.00 -1.85
N GLY A 233 8.46 -12.33 -0.96
CA GLY A 233 9.81 -12.77 -0.59
C GLY A 233 9.84 -14.18 -0.05
N HIS A 234 8.89 -14.50 0.84
CA HIS A 234 8.70 -15.84 1.37
C HIS A 234 8.46 -16.89 0.27
N LEU A 235 7.59 -16.60 -0.70
CA LEU A 235 7.25 -17.54 -1.77
C LEU A 235 8.37 -17.71 -2.82
N LEU A 236 9.10 -16.64 -3.13
CA LEU A 236 10.24 -16.70 -4.05
C LEU A 236 11.38 -17.56 -3.47
N ALA A 237 11.53 -17.61 -2.14
CA ALA A 237 12.50 -18.50 -1.50
C ALA A 237 12.20 -19.99 -1.74
N GLN A 238 10.95 -20.36 -2.02
CA GLN A 238 10.52 -21.75 -2.28
C GLN A 238 10.76 -22.21 -3.73
N ARG A 239 11.17 -21.32 -4.65
CA ARG A 239 11.58 -21.58 -6.07
C ARG A 239 10.54 -22.13 -7.08
N ASP A 240 9.30 -22.39 -6.68
CA ASP A 240 8.26 -22.98 -7.56
C ASP A 240 7.25 -21.98 -8.15
N TRP A 241 7.58 -20.69 -8.18
CA TRP A 241 6.65 -19.63 -8.60
C TRP A 241 7.10 -18.93 -9.88
N THR A 242 6.18 -18.77 -10.83
CA THR A 242 6.33 -17.80 -11.92
C THR A 242 6.24 -16.39 -11.32
N HIS A 243 7.22 -15.54 -11.62
CA HIS A 243 7.30 -14.20 -11.05
C HIS A 243 7.24 -13.13 -12.15
N LEU A 244 6.08 -12.47 -12.26
CA LEU A 244 5.92 -11.26 -13.07
C LEU A 244 6.25 -10.04 -12.20
N CYS A 245 7.43 -9.46 -12.39
CA CYS A 245 7.89 -8.26 -11.69
C CYS A 245 8.08 -7.10 -12.66
N VAL A 246 7.29 -6.03 -12.50
CA VAL A 246 7.37 -4.85 -13.38
C VAL A 246 7.55 -3.58 -12.55
N PRO A 247 8.74 -2.95 -12.55
CA PRO A 247 8.97 -1.70 -11.83
C PRO A 247 8.35 -0.49 -12.55
N ALA A 248 8.16 0.61 -11.83
CA ALA A 248 7.65 1.87 -12.40
C ALA A 248 8.67 2.56 -13.32
N LEU A 249 9.96 2.35 -13.08
CA LEU A 249 11.08 2.86 -13.87
C LEU A 249 12.00 1.67 -14.18
N ALA A 250 12.44 1.51 -15.41
CA ALA A 250 13.39 0.45 -15.72
C ALA A 250 14.80 0.86 -15.25
N GLU A 251 15.38 0.13 -14.31
CA GLU A 251 16.77 0.34 -13.88
C GLU A 251 17.79 -0.29 -14.84
N SER A 252 17.34 -1.27 -15.63
CA SER A 252 18.13 -1.89 -16.69
C SER A 252 17.22 -2.40 -17.80
N ARG A 253 17.79 -2.59 -18.99
CA ARG A 253 17.08 -3.16 -20.13
C ARG A 253 16.53 -4.55 -19.81
N THR A 254 15.21 -4.68 -19.80
CA THR A 254 14.50 -5.92 -19.47
C THR A 254 13.61 -6.34 -20.64
N ILE A 255 13.51 -7.64 -20.93
CA ILE A 255 12.62 -8.16 -21.97
C ILE A 255 11.52 -9.00 -21.31
N TYR A 256 10.29 -8.53 -21.40
CA TYR A 256 9.12 -9.30 -21.01
C TYR A 256 8.60 -10.11 -22.18
N THR A 257 8.44 -11.42 -21.98
CA THR A 257 7.82 -12.32 -22.96
C THR A 257 6.42 -12.66 -22.45
N TYR A 258 5.43 -12.43 -23.31
CA TYR A 258 4.04 -12.73 -23.01
C TYR A 258 3.82 -14.24 -23.18
N PRO A 259 3.26 -14.94 -22.17
CA PRO A 259 3.29 -16.40 -22.14
C PRO A 259 2.41 -17.07 -23.19
N VAL A 260 1.32 -16.43 -23.64
CA VAL A 260 0.36 -17.03 -24.58
C VAL A 260 0.73 -16.68 -26.03
N SER A 261 0.94 -15.40 -26.32
CA SER A 261 1.21 -14.90 -27.67
C SER A 261 2.67 -15.00 -28.09
N GLY A 262 3.60 -15.18 -27.15
CA GLY A 262 5.05 -15.12 -27.39
C GLY A 262 5.55 -13.71 -27.75
N LYS A 263 4.69 -12.69 -27.70
CA LYS A 263 5.04 -11.30 -27.94
C LYS A 263 6.14 -10.88 -26.95
N LYS A 264 7.08 -10.05 -27.42
CA LYS A 264 8.13 -9.48 -26.56
C LYS A 264 7.94 -7.97 -26.40
N LYS A 265 8.04 -7.48 -25.16
CA LYS A 265 8.18 -6.06 -24.85
C LYS A 265 9.57 -5.82 -24.27
N VAL A 266 10.35 -5.00 -24.98
CA VAL A 266 11.61 -4.47 -24.47
C VAL A 266 11.30 -3.24 -23.63
N TYR A 267 11.67 -3.28 -22.35
CA TYR A 267 11.56 -2.19 -21.41
C TYR A 267 12.96 -1.62 -21.20
N GLU A 268 13.25 -0.49 -21.84
CA GLU A 268 14.60 0.08 -21.92
C GLU A 268 14.96 0.82 -20.64
N GLU A 269 16.24 0.86 -20.28
CA GLU A 269 16.74 1.61 -19.12
C GLU A 269 16.25 3.07 -19.11
N GLY A 270 15.72 3.51 -17.97
CA GLY A 270 15.11 4.83 -17.78
C GLY A 270 13.70 4.98 -18.36
N GLU A 271 13.14 3.95 -19.01
CA GLU A 271 11.75 4.00 -19.49
C GLU A 271 10.77 3.97 -18.31
N ILE A 272 9.76 4.85 -18.33
CA ILE A 272 8.69 4.88 -17.32
C ILE A 272 7.59 3.92 -17.76
N LEU A 273 7.16 3.04 -16.84
CA LEU A 273 6.20 1.97 -17.09
C LEU A 273 4.96 2.50 -17.80
N PHE A 274 4.35 3.56 -17.27
CA PHE A 274 3.10 4.10 -17.78
C PHE A 274 3.13 5.63 -17.93
N ARG A 275 3.96 6.10 -18.87
CA ARG A 275 4.19 7.53 -19.14
C ARG A 275 2.94 8.38 -19.37
N LYS A 276 1.88 7.80 -19.96
CA LYS A 276 0.59 8.51 -20.17
C LYS A 276 -0.13 8.85 -18.86
N ARG A 277 0.24 8.19 -17.76
CA ARG A 277 -0.38 8.34 -16.44
C ARG A 277 0.51 9.12 -15.49
N GLU A 278 1.79 8.79 -15.43
CA GLU A 278 2.78 9.45 -14.57
C GLU A 278 4.00 9.78 -15.44
N ASP A 279 4.38 11.05 -15.46
CA ASP A 279 5.63 11.49 -16.09
C ASP A 279 6.79 11.47 -15.08
N THR A 280 7.98 11.87 -15.54
CA THR A 280 9.18 11.91 -14.67
C THR A 280 8.98 12.82 -13.46
N THR A 281 8.30 13.95 -13.63
CA THR A 281 8.06 14.91 -12.54
C THR A 281 7.17 14.29 -11.47
N GLU A 282 6.13 13.58 -11.88
CA GLU A 282 5.23 12.87 -10.98
C GLU A 282 5.94 11.74 -10.24
N ILE A 283 6.74 10.92 -10.94
CA ILE A 283 7.53 9.85 -10.32
C ILE A 283 8.49 10.41 -9.25
N GLU A 284 9.20 11.50 -9.56
CA GLU A 284 10.09 12.16 -8.59
C GLU A 284 9.34 12.81 -7.42
N ARG A 285 8.10 13.27 -7.65
CA ARG A 285 7.23 13.75 -6.58
C ARG A 285 6.81 12.61 -5.66
N GLN A 286 6.42 11.46 -6.22
CA GLN A 286 6.05 10.26 -5.46
C GLN A 286 7.24 9.74 -4.65
N LYS A 287 8.43 9.69 -5.26
CA LYS A 287 9.68 9.30 -4.58
C LYS A 287 9.96 10.19 -3.37
N ARG A 288 9.88 11.52 -3.53
CA ARG A 288 10.05 12.47 -2.41
C ARG A 288 8.97 12.35 -1.34
N ALA A 289 7.74 12.04 -1.72
CA ALA A 289 6.62 11.93 -0.78
C ALA A 289 6.67 10.63 0.04
N LEU A 290 7.04 9.51 -0.58
CA LEU A 290 7.13 8.19 0.04
C LEU A 290 8.46 7.97 0.77
N GLY A 291 9.52 8.66 0.34
CA GLY A 291 10.90 8.37 0.73
C GLY A 291 11.49 7.25 -0.12
N SER A 292 12.82 7.25 -0.27
CA SER A 292 13.51 6.37 -1.21
C SER A 292 13.31 4.88 -0.93
N ILE A 293 13.24 4.47 0.34
CA ILE A 293 13.06 3.06 0.74
C ILE A 293 11.67 2.54 0.35
N ALA A 294 10.62 3.28 0.72
CA ALA A 294 9.25 2.90 0.39
C ALA A 294 9.01 2.97 -1.12
N PHE A 295 9.65 3.91 -1.82
CA PHE A 295 9.61 3.97 -3.28
C PHE A 295 10.33 2.77 -3.92
N ALA A 296 11.50 2.37 -3.45
CA ALA A 296 12.21 1.18 -3.93
C ALA A 296 11.36 -0.09 -3.76
N ALA A 297 10.74 -0.26 -2.57
CA ALA A 297 9.83 -1.37 -2.34
C ALA A 297 8.57 -1.29 -3.22
N GLN A 298 7.78 -0.22 -3.11
CA GLN A 298 6.43 -0.17 -3.69
C GLN A 298 6.41 0.15 -5.18
N TYR A 299 7.35 0.94 -5.69
CA TYR A 299 7.41 1.36 -7.10
C TYR A 299 8.47 0.60 -7.88
N GLN A 300 9.64 0.28 -7.31
CA GLN A 300 10.67 -0.51 -8.02
C GLN A 300 10.53 -2.02 -7.78
N GLN A 301 9.63 -2.46 -6.88
CA GLN A 301 9.48 -3.86 -6.49
C GLN A 301 10.76 -4.47 -5.87
N GLN A 302 11.65 -3.61 -5.37
CA GLN A 302 12.93 -3.98 -4.77
C GLN A 302 12.98 -3.46 -3.33
N PRO A 303 12.34 -4.16 -2.37
CA PRO A 303 12.51 -3.83 -0.97
C PRO A 303 13.97 -4.06 -0.57
N THR A 304 14.59 -3.05 0.04
CA THR A 304 15.92 -3.17 0.62
C THR A 304 15.84 -3.96 1.93
N PRO A 305 16.88 -4.74 2.28
CA PRO A 305 16.91 -5.44 3.54
C PRO A 305 16.74 -4.52 4.74
N SER A 306 16.03 -4.98 5.78
CA SER A 306 15.89 -4.21 7.03
C SER A 306 17.23 -3.99 7.73
N GLU A 307 18.29 -4.68 7.29
CA GLU A 307 19.67 -4.49 7.76
C GLU A 307 20.29 -3.17 7.29
N GLY A 308 19.69 -2.48 6.30
CA GLY A 308 20.07 -1.12 5.92
C GLY A 308 19.49 -0.07 6.87
N ALA A 309 20.30 0.93 7.26
CA ALA A 309 19.82 2.04 8.07
C ALA A 309 18.67 2.79 7.36
N ILE A 310 17.49 2.84 7.99
CA ILE A 310 16.27 3.49 7.45
C ILE A 310 16.50 4.99 7.25
N ILE A 311 17.33 5.56 8.12
CA ILE A 311 17.78 6.94 8.06
C ILE A 311 19.26 6.95 7.69
N GLN A 312 19.68 7.91 6.88
CA GLN A 312 21.10 8.18 6.65
C GLN A 312 21.56 9.39 7.45
N LYS A 313 22.79 9.35 7.98
CA LYS A 313 23.37 10.44 8.77
C LYS A 313 23.40 11.76 7.99
N SER A 314 23.62 11.68 6.68
CA SER A 314 23.68 12.83 5.76
C SER A 314 22.35 13.56 5.58
N TRP A 315 21.24 12.96 5.98
CA TRP A 315 19.91 13.56 5.85
C TRP A 315 19.60 14.58 6.95
N PHE A 316 20.22 14.44 8.12
CA PHE A 316 20.09 15.43 9.19
C PHE A 316 20.82 16.72 8.82
N ARG A 317 20.15 17.85 9.03
CA ARG A 317 20.77 19.18 8.99
C ARG A 317 21.13 19.62 10.40
N TYR A 318 22.09 20.52 10.50
CA TYR A 318 22.55 21.05 11.78
C TYR A 318 22.37 22.56 11.82
N TYR A 319 22.19 23.13 13.00
CA TYR A 319 22.10 24.56 13.22
C TYR A 319 23.05 25.02 14.33
N SER A 320 23.70 26.17 14.11
CA SER A 320 24.39 26.97 15.12
C SER A 320 23.48 28.10 15.65
N GLU A 321 22.64 28.65 14.78
CA GLU A 321 21.69 29.72 15.12
C GLU A 321 20.24 29.25 14.90
N LEU A 322 19.36 29.62 15.85
CA LEU A 322 17.94 29.32 15.76
C LEU A 322 17.18 30.40 14.98
N PRO A 323 16.10 30.03 14.27
CA PRO A 323 15.16 31.02 13.72
C PRO A 323 14.62 31.97 14.81
N ILE A 324 14.47 33.25 14.47
CA ILE A 324 13.98 34.29 15.38
C ILE A 324 12.56 33.98 15.90
N LYS A 325 11.74 33.33 15.06
CA LYS A 325 10.35 33.00 15.37
C LYS A 325 10.01 31.60 14.89
N PHE A 326 9.31 30.86 15.76
CA PHE A 326 8.69 29.59 15.44
C PHE A 326 7.19 29.76 15.23
N ASP A 327 6.65 29.02 14.26
CA ASP A 327 5.20 28.92 14.06
C ASP A 327 4.55 28.20 15.23
N GLU A 328 5.24 27.17 15.73
CA GLU A 328 4.79 26.33 16.81
C GLU A 328 5.99 25.71 17.54
N ILE A 329 5.86 25.53 18.85
CA ILE A 329 6.79 24.76 19.68
C ILE A 329 5.98 23.74 20.47
N ILE A 330 6.45 22.50 20.52
CA ILE A 330 5.81 21.41 21.28
C ILE A 330 6.85 20.65 22.11
N GLN A 331 6.36 19.88 23.08
CA GLN A 331 7.16 18.84 23.72
C GLN A 331 6.61 17.47 23.33
N SER A 332 7.50 16.50 23.17
CA SER A 332 7.16 15.09 23.08
C SER A 332 7.94 14.30 24.12
N TRP A 333 7.25 13.37 24.76
CA TRP A 333 7.80 12.59 25.85
C TRP A 333 7.55 11.11 25.63
N ASP A 334 8.63 10.35 25.66
CA ASP A 334 8.59 8.90 25.82
C ASP A 334 8.88 8.53 27.29
N MET A 335 7.92 7.84 27.89
CA MET A 335 7.86 7.57 29.32
C MET A 335 8.01 6.08 29.58
N SER A 336 9.26 5.61 29.65
CA SER A 336 9.55 4.20 29.91
C SER A 336 9.32 3.78 31.37
N PHE A 337 9.16 2.47 31.60
CA PHE A 337 8.95 1.87 32.92
C PHE A 337 10.28 1.61 33.66
N LYS A 338 10.19 1.44 34.99
CA LYS A 338 11.30 1.01 35.84
C LYS A 338 10.90 -0.27 36.60
N ASP A 339 11.12 -1.45 36.01
CA ASP A 339 10.83 -2.72 36.69
C ASP A 339 12.03 -3.69 36.79
N SER A 340 13.24 -3.32 36.36
CA SER A 340 14.47 -4.11 36.68
C SER A 340 15.77 -3.31 36.45
N GLU A 341 16.92 -3.92 36.76
CA GLU A 341 18.29 -3.38 36.65
C GLU A 341 18.66 -2.86 35.24
N ASN A 342 17.86 -3.16 34.22
CA ASN A 342 17.94 -2.62 32.86
C ASN A 342 16.90 -1.50 32.60
N SER A 343 16.75 -0.52 33.50
CA SER A 343 15.74 0.52 33.28
C SER A 343 15.96 1.29 31.97
N ASP A 344 14.92 1.42 31.16
CA ASP A 344 14.91 2.22 29.93
C ASP A 344 15.00 3.73 30.24
N TYR A 345 15.31 4.54 29.22
CA TYR A 345 15.48 5.99 29.42
C TYR A 345 14.13 6.69 29.36
N VAL A 346 13.92 7.71 30.19
CA VAL A 346 12.85 8.68 29.95
C VAL A 346 13.44 9.77 29.06
N VAL A 347 12.76 10.05 27.95
CA VAL A 347 13.18 11.07 26.99
C VAL A 347 12.10 12.13 26.82
N GLY A 348 12.48 13.38 27.04
CA GLY A 348 11.66 14.56 26.73
C GLY A 348 12.38 15.42 25.71
N GLN A 349 11.74 15.69 24.57
CA GLN A 349 12.28 16.56 23.53
C GLN A 349 11.40 17.79 23.33
N VAL A 350 12.02 18.91 23.00
CA VAL A 350 11.33 20.15 22.61
C VAL A 350 11.58 20.39 21.14
N TRP A 351 10.51 20.52 20.36
CA TRP A 351 10.60 20.70 18.91
C TRP A 351 9.92 21.99 18.48
N GLY A 352 10.60 22.77 17.64
CA GLY A 352 10.08 23.97 16.99
C GLY A 352 9.84 23.76 15.51
N ARG A 353 8.79 24.37 14.94
CA ARG A 353 8.50 24.34 13.50
C ARG A 353 8.57 25.75 12.89
N VAL A 354 9.17 25.84 11.71
CA VAL A 354 9.15 27.03 10.84
C VAL A 354 8.82 26.57 9.42
N GLY A 355 7.62 26.86 8.94
CA GLY A 355 7.12 26.34 7.68
C GLY A 355 7.23 24.82 7.62
N ALA A 356 7.99 24.32 6.65
CA ALA A 356 8.25 22.90 6.44
C ALA A 356 9.40 22.33 7.30
N ASN A 357 10.20 23.18 7.95
CA ASN A 357 11.39 22.78 8.71
C ASN A 357 11.06 22.58 10.20
N LYS A 358 11.72 21.61 10.83
CA LYS A 358 11.58 21.30 12.25
C LYS A 358 12.95 21.27 12.91
N TYR A 359 13.00 21.79 14.13
CA TYR A 359 14.23 22.01 14.88
C TYR A 359 14.11 21.32 16.23
N LEU A 360 15.04 20.44 16.57
CA LEU A 360 15.16 19.88 17.91
C LEU A 360 15.85 20.91 18.81
N LEU A 361 15.10 21.54 19.71
CA LEU A 361 15.55 22.69 20.50
C LEU A 361 16.19 22.28 21.83
N ALA A 362 15.71 21.20 22.44
CA ALA A 362 16.24 20.67 23.69
C ALA A 362 15.89 19.19 23.86
N GLN A 363 16.72 18.48 24.61
CA GLN A 363 16.47 17.10 25.01
C GLN A 363 16.83 16.88 26.48
N VAL A 364 15.96 16.15 27.18
CA VAL A 364 16.23 15.51 28.47
C VAL A 364 16.23 14.01 28.21
N ARG A 365 17.33 13.32 28.52
CA ARG A 365 17.42 11.86 28.46
C ARG A 365 18.06 11.34 29.73
N LYS A 366 17.29 10.65 30.56
CA LYS A 366 17.80 10.13 31.85
C LYS A 366 16.98 8.93 32.33
N LYS A 367 17.64 7.97 32.97
CA LYS A 367 16.98 6.93 33.77
C LYS A 367 16.44 7.57 35.05
N MET A 368 15.12 7.71 35.14
CA MET A 368 14.47 8.48 36.22
C MET A 368 13.45 7.63 36.96
N ALA A 369 13.38 7.81 38.28
CA ALA A 369 12.22 7.35 39.04
C ALA A 369 11.05 8.32 38.81
N PHE A 370 9.83 7.87 39.09
CA PHE A 370 8.62 8.66 38.84
C PHE A 370 8.66 10.10 39.39
N PRO A 371 9.12 10.36 40.65
CA PRO A 371 9.21 11.74 41.16
C PRO A 371 10.19 12.62 40.37
N ASP A 372 11.31 12.04 39.92
CA ASP A 372 12.30 12.74 39.10
C ASP A 372 11.76 13.03 37.69
N THR A 373 10.96 12.13 37.13
CA THR A 373 10.26 12.34 35.86
C THR A 373 9.28 13.51 35.97
N VAL A 374 8.46 13.55 37.02
CA VAL A 374 7.54 14.67 37.31
C VAL A 374 8.31 15.99 37.41
N ARG A 375 9.45 15.99 38.11
CA ARG A 375 10.31 17.17 38.25
C ARG A 375 10.89 17.62 36.92
N SER A 376 11.46 16.70 36.15
CA SER A 376 12.05 17.00 34.83
C SER A 376 11.02 17.53 33.84
N PHE A 377 9.81 16.97 33.84
CA PHE A 377 8.70 17.47 33.02
C PHE A 377 8.35 18.92 33.36
N LYS A 378 8.21 19.23 34.65
CA LYS A 378 7.95 20.60 35.13
C LYS A 378 9.07 21.56 34.75
N VAL A 379 10.33 21.15 34.93
CA VAL A 379 11.51 21.98 34.60
C VAL A 379 11.57 22.28 33.11
N LEU A 380 11.46 21.27 32.25
CA LEU A 380 11.50 21.48 30.80
C LEU A 380 10.31 22.33 30.31
N THR A 381 9.13 22.13 30.89
CA THR A 381 7.95 22.98 30.66
C THR A 381 8.19 24.43 31.06
N ALA A 382 8.78 24.68 32.22
CA ALA A 382 9.08 26.02 32.69
C ALA A 382 10.16 26.72 31.84
N GLN A 383 11.15 25.98 31.36
CA GLN A 383 12.19 26.50 30.45
C GLN A 383 11.63 26.85 29.06
N TRP A 384 10.58 26.16 28.62
CA TRP A 384 9.96 26.34 27.31
C TRP A 384 8.48 26.71 27.44
N PRO A 385 8.13 27.90 27.95
CA PRO A 385 6.74 28.28 28.22
C PRO A 385 5.88 28.40 26.95
N ARG A 386 6.52 28.58 25.78
CA ARG A 386 5.85 28.59 24.47
C ARG A 386 5.54 27.18 23.93
N ALA A 387 6.04 26.12 24.56
CA ALA A 387 5.72 24.75 24.22
C ALA A 387 4.35 24.37 24.79
N TYR A 388 3.28 24.89 24.16
CA TYR A 388 1.93 24.77 24.71
C TYR A 388 1.47 23.32 24.79
N ARG A 389 1.72 22.55 23.72
CA ARG A 389 1.33 21.13 23.65
C ARG A 389 2.47 20.25 24.16
N LYS A 390 2.16 19.35 25.08
CA LYS A 390 3.06 18.32 25.59
C LYS A 390 2.45 16.96 25.29
N LEU A 391 2.99 16.31 24.27
CA LEU A 391 2.60 14.97 23.85
C LEU A 391 3.23 13.97 24.80
N VAL A 392 2.42 13.07 25.34
CA VAL A 392 2.87 11.99 26.22
C VAL A 392 2.23 10.70 25.73
N GLU A 393 3.03 9.67 25.45
CA GLU A 393 2.47 8.35 25.13
C GLU A 393 1.70 7.82 26.35
N ASP A 394 0.43 7.49 26.18
CA ASP A 394 -0.46 7.01 27.24
C ASP A 394 -0.31 5.50 27.45
N LYS A 395 0.95 5.11 27.67
CA LYS A 395 1.38 3.78 28.05
C LYS A 395 2.45 3.91 29.12
N ALA A 396 2.75 2.80 29.75
CA ALA A 396 3.78 2.72 30.77
C ALA A 396 3.59 3.77 31.88
N ASN A 397 4.62 4.57 32.18
CA ASN A 397 4.53 5.64 33.18
C ASN A 397 3.77 6.88 32.68
N GLY A 398 3.45 6.96 31.39
CA GLY A 398 2.78 8.11 30.78
C GLY A 398 1.41 8.40 31.39
N SER A 399 0.56 7.39 31.58
CA SER A 399 -0.77 7.55 32.19
C SER A 399 -0.69 8.12 33.63
N ALA A 400 0.30 7.68 34.40
CA ALA A 400 0.55 8.18 35.75
C ALA A 400 1.05 9.64 35.73
N ILE A 401 1.92 10.01 34.78
CA ILE A 401 2.35 11.40 34.60
C ILE A 401 1.19 12.30 34.19
N ILE A 402 0.39 11.88 33.22
CA ILE A 402 -0.76 12.65 32.73
C ILE A 402 -1.73 12.91 33.89
N SER A 403 -2.12 11.87 34.63
CA SER A 403 -3.05 12.01 35.75
C SER A 403 -2.50 12.88 36.89
N THR A 404 -1.20 12.82 37.16
CA THR A 404 -0.54 13.62 38.21
C THR A 404 -0.39 15.09 37.82
N LEU A 405 -0.15 15.38 36.55
CA LEU A 405 0.21 16.74 36.09
C LEU A 405 -0.94 17.52 35.46
N LYS A 406 -2.02 16.86 35.01
CA LYS A 406 -3.12 17.50 34.26
C LYS A 406 -3.72 18.75 34.92
N ASP A 407 -3.79 18.78 36.25
CA ASP A 407 -4.40 19.90 37.00
C ASP A 407 -3.41 21.05 37.26
N SER A 408 -2.11 20.79 37.09
CA SER A 408 -1.03 21.76 37.36
C SER A 408 -0.31 22.24 36.11
N ILE A 409 -0.41 21.51 34.99
CA ILE A 409 0.23 21.84 33.71
C ILE A 409 -0.80 21.69 32.60
N SER A 410 -1.07 22.80 31.92
CA SER A 410 -1.96 22.82 30.76
C SER A 410 -1.30 22.24 29.51
N GLY A 411 -2.14 21.73 28.60
CA GLY A 411 -1.73 21.30 27.26
C GLY A 411 -1.06 19.94 27.18
N ILE A 412 -1.21 19.09 28.21
CA ILE A 412 -0.82 17.68 28.14
C ILE A 412 -1.82 16.93 27.25
N ILE A 413 -1.32 16.21 26.24
CA ILE A 413 -2.10 15.45 25.27
C ILE A 413 -1.63 14.00 25.30
N ALA A 414 -2.55 13.10 25.66
CA ALA A 414 -2.35 11.66 25.58
C ALA A 414 -2.22 11.22 24.11
N VAL A 415 -1.15 10.51 23.79
CA VAL A 415 -0.94 9.90 22.47
C VAL A 415 -1.02 8.39 22.62
N ASN A 416 -1.86 7.75 21.80
CA ASN A 416 -2.00 6.30 21.77
C ASN A 416 -1.65 5.79 20.37
N PRO A 417 -0.36 5.55 20.08
CA PRO A 417 0.04 5.06 18.78
C PRO A 417 -0.50 3.65 18.56
N THR A 418 -1.24 3.46 17.47
CA THR A 418 -1.71 2.15 16.99
C THR A 418 -0.72 1.48 16.05
N GLU A 419 0.15 2.27 15.43
CA GLU A 419 1.14 1.83 14.45
C GLU A 419 2.42 1.30 15.11
N SER A 420 3.19 0.47 14.40
CA SER A 420 4.47 -0.03 14.89
C SER A 420 5.52 1.10 14.99
N LYS A 421 6.54 0.90 15.84
CA LYS A 421 7.68 1.83 15.97
C LYS A 421 8.31 2.18 14.61
N LEU A 422 8.53 1.16 13.80
CA LEU A 422 9.02 1.29 12.42
C LEU A 422 8.08 2.13 11.55
N ALA A 423 6.78 1.85 11.57
CA ALA A 423 5.80 2.59 10.78
C ALA A 423 5.78 4.09 11.13
N ARG A 424 5.88 4.41 12.43
CA ARG A 424 6.01 5.80 12.91
C ARG A 424 7.24 6.50 12.34
N LEU A 425 8.37 5.80 12.27
CA LEU A 425 9.61 6.31 11.68
C LEU A 425 9.48 6.47 10.16
N SER A 426 8.92 5.47 9.46
CA SER A 426 8.70 5.51 8.02
C SER A 426 7.81 6.69 7.61
N ALA A 427 6.81 7.04 8.42
CA ALA A 427 5.93 8.19 8.16
C ALA A 427 6.66 9.55 8.17
N VAL A 428 7.75 9.69 8.94
CA VAL A 428 8.52 10.94 9.06
C VAL A 428 9.80 10.94 8.25
N CYS A 429 10.26 9.76 7.80
CA CYS A 429 11.45 9.57 6.99
C CYS A 429 11.53 10.50 5.77
N PRO A 430 10.46 10.73 4.98
CA PRO A 430 10.51 11.65 3.84
C PRO A 430 10.94 13.08 4.20
N GLN A 431 10.62 13.56 5.41
CA GLN A 431 11.02 14.89 5.87
C GLN A 431 12.46 14.93 6.35
N ILE A 432 12.95 13.83 6.93
CA ILE A 432 14.37 13.69 7.30
C ILE A 432 15.20 13.65 6.02
N GLU A 433 14.85 12.79 5.07
CA GLU A 433 15.52 12.64 3.77
C GLU A 433 15.56 13.96 2.98
N ALA A 434 14.47 14.74 2.98
CA ALA A 434 14.41 16.03 2.33
C ALA A 434 15.28 17.12 2.99
N GLY A 435 15.87 16.85 4.16
CA GLY A 435 16.71 17.80 4.89
C GLY A 435 15.90 18.82 5.68
N ASN A 436 14.66 18.51 6.06
CA ASN A 436 13.79 19.42 6.79
C ASN A 436 13.95 19.31 8.31
N ILE A 437 14.79 18.39 8.79
CA ILE A 437 15.04 18.15 10.21
C ILE A 437 16.40 18.72 10.59
N TYR A 438 16.37 19.69 11.49
CA TYR A 438 17.52 20.43 12.00
C TYR A 438 17.79 20.03 13.44
N LEU A 439 18.99 19.54 13.70
CA LEU A 439 19.49 19.18 15.03
C LEU A 439 20.52 20.22 15.49
N PRO A 440 20.74 20.40 16.80
CA PRO A 440 21.84 21.23 17.29
C PRO A 440 23.18 20.72 16.75
N GLU A 441 24.14 21.62 16.52
CA GLU A 441 25.49 21.21 16.11
C GLU A 441 26.09 20.20 17.11
N PRO A 442 26.52 19.01 16.64
CA PRO A 442 27.01 17.94 17.53
C PRO A 442 28.30 18.29 18.27
N GLU A 443 29.08 19.23 17.76
CA GLU A 443 30.31 19.71 18.42
C GLU A 443 30.00 20.40 19.75
N LEU A 444 28.94 21.22 19.77
CA LEU A 444 28.47 21.92 20.98
C LEU A 444 27.47 21.07 21.78
N ASN A 445 26.84 20.08 21.13
CA ASN A 445 25.82 19.23 21.72
C ASN A 445 26.13 17.75 21.44
N PRO A 446 27.11 17.14 22.13
CA PRO A 446 27.57 15.79 21.82
C PRO A 446 26.48 14.71 21.88
N TRP A 447 25.46 14.91 22.72
CA TRP A 447 24.28 14.04 22.85
C TRP A 447 23.48 13.89 21.55
N VAL A 448 23.64 14.81 20.59
CA VAL A 448 23.03 14.70 19.25
C VAL A 448 23.59 13.50 18.49
N ASN A 449 24.86 13.15 18.71
CA ASN A 449 25.43 11.95 18.10
C ASN A 449 24.72 10.69 18.62
N ASP A 450 24.35 10.64 19.91
CA ASP A 450 23.61 9.50 20.47
C ASP A 450 22.23 9.35 19.81
N LEU A 451 21.51 10.45 19.57
CA LEU A 451 20.24 10.45 18.85
C LEU A 451 20.39 9.96 17.42
N ILE A 452 21.41 10.44 16.70
CA ILE A 452 21.69 10.02 15.32
C ILE A 452 22.02 8.53 15.31
N ASP A 453 22.93 8.09 16.15
CA ASP A 453 23.35 6.70 16.26
C ASP A 453 22.19 5.76 16.60
N GLU A 454 21.24 6.22 17.43
CA GLU A 454 20.01 5.50 17.71
C GLU A 454 19.10 5.45 16.48
N ALA A 455 18.88 6.58 15.80
CA ALA A 455 18.06 6.66 14.59
C ALA A 455 18.60 5.81 13.42
N LEU A 456 19.93 5.70 13.27
CA LEU A 456 20.57 4.86 12.26
C LEU A 456 20.40 3.36 12.53
N ARG A 457 20.30 2.96 13.81
CA ARG A 457 20.18 1.56 14.23
C ARG A 457 18.72 1.15 14.52
N PHE A 458 17.79 2.10 14.44
CA PHE A 458 16.39 1.86 14.76
C PHE A 458 15.72 0.89 13.76
N PRO A 459 14.86 -0.03 14.22
CA PRO A 459 14.37 -0.21 15.59
C PRO A 459 15.19 -1.20 16.42
N ARG A 460 16.24 -1.80 15.83
CA ARG A 460 16.99 -2.90 16.45
C ARG A 460 18.13 -2.43 17.36
N GLY A 461 18.26 -1.11 17.56
CA GLY A 461 19.18 -0.52 18.52
C GLY A 461 18.86 -0.96 19.95
N LYS A 462 19.86 -0.93 20.83
CA LYS A 462 19.68 -1.26 22.26
C LYS A 462 18.66 -0.34 22.95
N HIS A 463 18.49 0.86 22.42
CA HIS A 463 17.57 1.88 22.88
C HIS A 463 16.80 2.42 21.69
N ASP A 464 15.56 2.83 21.91
CA ASP A 464 14.68 3.41 20.89
C ASP A 464 13.88 4.63 21.40
N ASP A 465 14.11 5.02 22.66
CA ASP A 465 13.35 6.05 23.38
C ASP A 465 13.50 7.45 22.74
N GLN A 466 14.68 7.79 22.21
CA GLN A 466 14.92 9.10 21.59
C GLN A 466 14.24 9.21 20.24
N VAL A 467 14.23 8.12 19.48
CA VAL A 467 13.57 8.05 18.18
C VAL A 467 12.05 8.03 18.37
N ASP A 468 11.54 7.38 19.41
CA ASP A 468 10.12 7.40 19.75
C ASP A 468 9.64 8.80 20.14
N ALA A 469 10.39 9.52 20.98
CA ALA A 469 10.10 10.92 21.28
C ALA A 469 10.16 11.81 20.03
N MET A 470 11.15 11.61 19.14
CA MET A 470 11.29 12.38 17.90
C MET A 470 10.13 12.12 16.94
N THR A 471 9.83 10.86 16.64
CA THR A 471 8.76 10.48 15.70
C THR A 471 7.39 10.94 16.19
N MET A 472 7.15 10.94 17.50
CA MET A 472 5.92 11.48 18.09
C MET A 472 5.71 12.96 17.76
N ALA A 473 6.74 13.80 17.96
CA ALA A 473 6.67 15.22 17.63
C ALA A 473 6.50 15.45 16.12
N LEU A 474 7.29 14.75 15.30
CA LEU A 474 7.27 14.94 13.85
C LEU A 474 5.95 14.49 13.20
N ASN A 475 5.37 13.37 13.66
CA ASN A 475 4.06 12.90 13.20
C ASN A 475 2.92 13.84 13.61
N ASP A 476 2.98 14.39 14.81
CA ASP A 476 1.99 15.37 15.27
C ASP A 476 1.99 16.64 14.38
N PHE A 477 3.16 17.18 14.05
CA PHE A 477 3.26 18.29 13.10
C PHE A 477 2.67 17.96 11.72
N GLN A 478 2.86 16.73 11.22
CA GLN A 478 2.29 16.29 9.94
C GLN A 478 0.76 16.21 9.96
N SER A 479 0.19 15.59 10.99
CA SER A 479 -1.26 15.37 11.11
C SER A 479 -2.04 16.69 11.09
N ARG A 480 -1.52 17.71 11.78
CA ARG A 480 -2.15 19.03 11.86
C ARG A 480 -2.00 19.85 10.59
N HIS A 481 -0.88 19.72 9.87
CA HIS A 481 -0.73 20.37 8.57
C HIS A 481 -1.83 19.91 7.60
N LYS A 482 -2.11 18.60 7.55
CA LYS A 482 -3.20 18.04 6.73
C LYS A 482 -4.57 18.58 7.14
N ALA A 483 -4.84 18.69 8.44
CA ALA A 483 -6.12 19.21 8.95
C ALA A 483 -6.35 20.68 8.57
N ILE A 484 -5.32 21.53 8.67
CA ILE A 484 -5.39 22.95 8.29
C ILE A 484 -5.62 23.09 6.79
N THR A 485 -4.87 22.36 5.96
CA THR A 485 -5.03 22.39 4.50
C THR A 485 -6.42 21.90 4.05
N PHE A 486 -7.01 20.95 4.78
CA PHE A 486 -8.36 20.46 4.51
C PHE A 486 -9.43 21.51 4.85
N LEU A 487 -9.31 22.17 6.02
CA LEU A 487 -10.23 23.24 6.42
C LEU A 487 -10.16 24.45 5.47
N ASP A 488 -8.96 24.85 5.04
CA ASP A 488 -8.78 25.95 4.06
C ASP A 488 -9.39 25.66 2.68
N LYS A 489 -9.54 24.38 2.32
CA LYS A 489 -10.25 23.97 1.10
C LYS A 489 -11.76 24.03 1.26
N ILE A 490 -12.28 23.82 2.47
CA ILE A 490 -13.72 23.90 2.77
C ILE A 490 -14.18 25.36 2.86
N THR A 491 -13.39 26.26 3.42
CA THR A 491 -13.72 27.70 3.50
C THR A 491 -13.56 28.46 2.19
N LYS A 492 -12.98 27.84 1.16
CA LYS A 492 -12.87 28.39 -0.21
C LYS A 492 -13.89 27.80 -1.19
N LEU A 493 -14.79 26.94 -0.72
CA LEU A 493 -16.01 26.50 -1.40
C LEU A 493 -17.19 27.21 -0.76
#